data_AF-A0A2E7VAJ9-F1
#
_entry.id   AF-A0A2E7VAJ9-F1
#
_cell.length_a   1.000
_cell.length_b   1.000
_cell.length_c   1.000
_cell.angle_alpha   90.00
_cell.angle_beta   90.00
_cell.angle_gamma   90.00
#
_symmetry.space_group_name_H-M   'P 1'
#
loop_
_entity.id
_entity.type
_entity.pdbx_description
1 polymer ?
#
loop_
_entity_poly.entity_id
_entity_poly.type
_entity_poly.pdbx_seq_one_letter_code
_entity_poly.pdbx_strand_id
1 'polypeptide(L)'
;MPKFVERITAQTFASAASTAIDVFVSGDSNARIAVDAGGKLTWGSGSGAGDVTLYRSAANALKTDDTFEGAAGLITLTTSGAPTDTLADGALAVDTTNKSLYFRADSTWNESNIPSTTNADGGNASDSVHYLISADGGANGASL
;
A
#
# COMPACT_ATOMS: atom_id res chain seq x y z
N MET A 1 -30.09 -5.50 27.58
CA MET A 1 -28.80 -5.17 26.94
C MET A 1 -27.86 -6.35 27.17
N PRO A 2 -27.10 -6.78 26.15
CA PRO A 2 -26.11 -7.84 26.34
C PRO A 2 -25.07 -7.37 27.36
N LYS A 3 -24.85 -8.16 28.40
CA LYS A 3 -23.82 -7.91 29.41
C LYS A 3 -22.90 -9.13 29.46
N PHE A 4 -21.67 -8.93 29.02
CA PHE A 4 -20.59 -9.88 29.22
C PHE A 4 -19.71 -9.38 30.38
N VAL A 5 -19.49 -10.24 31.37
CA VAL A 5 -18.70 -9.93 32.58
C VAL A 5 -17.40 -10.70 32.65
N GLU A 6 -17.25 -11.67 31.74
CA GLU A 6 -16.11 -12.57 31.65
C GLU A 6 -15.71 -12.76 30.19
N ARG A 7 -14.54 -13.34 29.97
CA ARG A 7 -14.06 -13.69 28.63
C ARG A 7 -15.03 -14.62 27.92
N ILE A 8 -15.47 -14.23 26.73
CA ILE A 8 -16.17 -15.13 25.80
C ILE A 8 -15.11 -15.95 25.07
N THR A 9 -15.24 -17.27 25.10
CA THR A 9 -14.35 -18.19 24.36
C THR A 9 -15.19 -19.05 23.44
N ALA A 10 -14.89 -19.03 22.14
CA ALA A 10 -15.46 -19.95 21.17
C ALA A 10 -14.38 -20.95 20.72
N GLN A 11 -14.71 -22.24 20.69
CA GLN A 11 -13.79 -23.32 20.33
C GLN A 11 -14.53 -24.35 19.47
N THR A 12 -13.77 -25.15 18.72
CA THR A 12 -14.29 -26.33 18.00
C THR A 12 -15.27 -25.98 16.87
N PHE A 13 -14.85 -25.10 15.97
CA PHE A 13 -15.57 -24.86 14.72
C PHE A 13 -15.33 -25.99 13.71
N ALA A 14 -16.33 -26.26 12.86
CA ALA A 14 -16.24 -27.32 11.85
C ALA A 14 -15.20 -27.02 10.76
N SER A 15 -14.92 -25.75 10.48
CA SER A 15 -13.91 -25.31 9.52
C SER A 15 -13.40 -23.91 9.87
N ALA A 16 -12.26 -23.50 9.28
CA ALA A 16 -11.78 -22.13 9.38
C ALA A 16 -12.78 -21.10 8.79
N ALA A 17 -13.60 -21.51 7.82
CA ALA A 17 -14.62 -20.64 7.21
C ALA A 17 -15.92 -20.55 8.02
N SER A 18 -16.03 -21.28 9.14
CA SER A 18 -17.21 -21.19 10.00
C SER A 18 -17.25 -19.84 10.71
N THR A 19 -18.39 -19.16 10.68
CA THR A 19 -18.55 -17.89 11.40
C THR A 19 -18.50 -18.08 12.92
N ALA A 20 -17.63 -17.31 13.58
CA ALA A 20 -17.46 -17.29 15.03
C ALA A 20 -18.20 -16.13 15.69
N ILE A 21 -18.24 -14.97 15.04
CA ILE A 21 -18.94 -13.77 15.54
C ILE A 21 -19.65 -13.12 14.35
N ASP A 22 -20.91 -12.74 14.56
CA ASP A 22 -21.66 -11.86 13.66
C ASP A 22 -22.22 -10.65 14.43
N VAL A 23 -22.18 -9.48 13.80
CA VAL A 23 -22.76 -8.24 14.33
C VAL A 23 -23.79 -7.70 13.35
N PHE A 24 -25.03 -7.53 13.80
CA PHE A 24 -26.15 -7.00 13.01
C PHE A 24 -26.69 -5.69 13.60
N VAL A 25 -27.22 -4.83 12.74
CA VAL A 25 -28.15 -3.76 13.13
C VAL A 25 -29.58 -4.21 12.82
N SER A 26 -30.56 -3.74 13.61
CA SER A 26 -31.97 -4.07 13.38
C SER A 26 -32.40 -3.66 11.97
N GLY A 27 -32.97 -4.61 11.21
CA GLY A 27 -33.36 -4.42 9.82
C GLY A 27 -32.31 -4.86 8.80
N ASP A 28 -31.08 -5.16 9.21
CA ASP A 28 -30.07 -5.74 8.32
C ASP A 28 -30.44 -7.18 7.90
N SER A 29 -30.16 -7.52 6.65
CA SER A 29 -30.27 -8.88 6.12
C SER A 29 -28.96 -9.67 6.22
N ASN A 30 -27.85 -8.98 6.44
CA ASN A 30 -26.49 -9.53 6.49
C ASN A 30 -25.72 -8.93 7.67
N ALA A 31 -24.71 -9.63 8.19
CA ALA A 31 -23.87 -9.10 9.24
C ALA A 31 -23.03 -7.91 8.72
N ARG A 32 -22.90 -6.87 9.55
CA ARG A 32 -22.02 -5.70 9.31
C ARG A 32 -20.56 -6.03 9.60
N ILE A 33 -20.32 -6.93 10.55
CA ILE A 33 -19.01 -7.49 10.89
C ILE A 33 -19.20 -8.99 11.09
N ALA A 34 -18.43 -9.78 10.37
CA ALA A 34 -18.30 -11.22 10.59
C ALA A 34 -16.83 -11.56 10.89
N VAL A 35 -16.60 -12.43 11.87
CA VAL A 35 -15.29 -13.03 12.16
C VAL A 35 -15.42 -14.52 11.95
N ASP A 36 -14.64 -15.09 11.03
CA ASP A 36 -14.58 -16.54 10.86
C ASP A 36 -13.60 -17.19 11.86
N ALA A 37 -13.71 -18.50 12.02
CA ALA A 37 -12.84 -19.27 12.91
C ALA A 37 -11.36 -19.26 12.48
N GLY A 38 -11.07 -18.93 11.22
CA GLY A 38 -9.74 -18.73 10.66
C GLY A 38 -9.15 -17.35 10.97
N GLY A 39 -9.93 -16.43 11.51
CA GLY A 39 -9.53 -15.08 11.88
C GLY A 39 -9.70 -14.03 10.79
N LYS A 40 -10.43 -14.32 9.69
CA LYS A 40 -10.81 -13.31 8.71
C LYS A 40 -11.90 -12.43 9.29
N LEU A 41 -11.64 -11.12 9.34
CA LEU A 41 -12.68 -10.11 9.50
C LEU A 41 -13.26 -9.76 8.13
N THR A 42 -14.58 -9.67 8.08
CA THR A 42 -15.33 -9.18 6.93
C THR A 42 -16.28 -8.09 7.40
N TRP A 43 -16.22 -6.91 6.79
CA TRP A 43 -17.18 -5.84 7.00
C TRP A 43 -18.11 -5.72 5.78
N GLY A 44 -19.31 -5.21 6.02
CA GLY A 44 -20.27 -4.93 4.96
C GLY A 44 -21.34 -3.93 5.34
N SER A 45 -22.16 -3.58 4.35
CA SER A 45 -23.25 -2.61 4.47
C SER A 45 -24.52 -3.13 5.15
N GLY A 46 -24.54 -4.38 5.63
CA GLY A 46 -25.71 -5.01 6.26
C GLY A 46 -26.84 -5.42 5.31
N SER A 47 -26.72 -5.09 4.02
CA SER A 47 -27.72 -5.40 2.98
C SER A 47 -27.19 -6.34 1.89
N GLY A 48 -25.92 -6.77 1.98
CA GLY A 48 -25.27 -7.60 0.97
C GLY A 48 -24.10 -8.39 1.56
N ALA A 49 -23.39 -9.11 0.68
CA ALA A 49 -22.12 -9.73 1.05
C ALA A 49 -21.13 -8.66 1.53
N GLY A 50 -20.25 -9.03 2.47
CA GLY A 50 -19.20 -8.12 2.91
C GLY A 50 -18.20 -7.83 1.79
N ASP A 51 -17.72 -6.60 1.77
CA ASP A 51 -16.92 -5.99 0.69
C ASP A 51 -15.58 -5.45 1.19
N VAL A 52 -15.31 -5.46 2.49
CA VAL A 52 -14.01 -5.14 3.06
C VAL A 52 -13.52 -6.31 3.90
N THR A 53 -12.27 -6.73 3.71
CA THR A 53 -11.71 -7.89 4.42
C THR A 53 -10.36 -7.58 5.08
N LEU A 54 -10.07 -8.27 6.19
CA LEU A 54 -8.76 -8.21 6.83
C LEU A 54 -8.43 -9.57 7.46
N TYR A 55 -7.33 -10.19 7.04
CA TYR A 55 -6.96 -11.52 7.49
C TYR A 55 -5.46 -11.78 7.38
N ARG A 56 -4.99 -12.80 8.09
CA ARG A 56 -3.63 -13.31 7.96
C ARG A 56 -3.54 -14.23 6.73
N SER A 57 -2.78 -13.85 5.72
CA SER A 57 -2.58 -14.68 4.52
C SER A 57 -1.43 -15.68 4.65
N ALA A 58 -0.41 -15.34 5.44
CA ALA A 58 0.75 -16.17 5.75
C ALA A 58 1.39 -15.74 7.08
N ALA A 59 2.50 -16.36 7.46
CA ALA A 59 3.28 -15.87 8.59
C ALA A 59 3.73 -14.43 8.36
N ASN A 60 3.39 -13.54 9.31
CA ASN A 60 3.74 -12.12 9.29
C ASN A 60 3.15 -11.31 8.12
N ALA A 61 2.14 -11.84 7.42
CA ALA A 61 1.47 -11.17 6.31
C ALA A 61 -0.01 -10.95 6.61
N LEU A 62 -0.42 -9.69 6.68
CA LEU A 62 -1.81 -9.25 6.80
C LEU A 62 -2.29 -8.77 5.43
N LYS A 63 -3.52 -9.10 5.06
CA LYS A 63 -4.06 -8.87 3.71
C LYS A 63 -5.54 -8.47 3.75
N THR A 64 -5.94 -7.66 2.77
CA THR A 64 -7.31 -7.51 2.27
C THR A 64 -7.39 -8.11 0.86
N ASP A 65 -8.56 -8.54 0.43
CA ASP A 65 -8.74 -9.12 -0.91
C ASP A 65 -8.52 -8.08 -2.04
N ASP A 66 -8.68 -6.78 -1.73
CA ASP A 66 -8.50 -5.65 -2.65
C ASP A 66 -7.32 -4.72 -2.26
N THR A 67 -7.41 -3.42 -2.57
CA THR A 67 -6.40 -2.42 -2.19
C THR A 67 -6.60 -1.96 -0.74
N PHE A 68 -5.52 -1.74 0.00
CA PHE A 68 -5.57 -1.11 1.32
C PHE A 68 -5.38 0.41 1.21
N GLU A 69 -6.40 1.19 1.54
CA GLU A 69 -6.34 2.64 1.56
C GLU A 69 -6.23 3.17 3.01
N GLY A 70 -5.17 3.94 3.29
CA GLY A 70 -5.02 4.69 4.53
C GLY A 70 -5.30 6.17 4.30
N ALA A 71 -6.32 6.73 4.97
CA ALA A 71 -6.77 8.10 4.73
C ALA A 71 -5.69 9.19 4.92
N ALA A 72 -4.77 8.98 5.87
CA ALA A 72 -3.65 9.88 6.12
C ALA A 72 -2.32 9.43 5.46
N GLY A 73 -2.35 8.32 4.72
CA GLY A 73 -1.19 7.66 4.15
C GLY A 73 -0.74 6.41 4.89
N LEU A 74 0.26 5.74 4.31
CA LEU A 74 0.91 4.54 4.87
C LEU A 74 2.38 4.86 5.14
N ILE A 75 2.88 4.41 6.30
CA ILE A 75 4.33 4.31 6.53
C ILE A 75 4.79 2.97 5.95
N THR A 76 5.76 3.02 5.05
CA THR A 76 6.33 1.84 4.38
C THR A 76 7.62 1.40 5.07
N LEU A 77 8.34 0.43 4.50
CA LEU A 77 9.64 0.01 5.03
C LEU A 77 10.61 1.20 5.04
N THR A 78 11.32 1.42 6.14
CA THR A 78 12.43 2.39 6.20
C THR A 78 13.74 1.65 6.37
N THR A 79 14.74 1.97 5.57
CA THR A 79 16.08 1.37 5.64
C THR A 79 17.16 2.44 5.84
N SER A 80 18.32 2.00 6.33
CA SER A 80 19.54 2.82 6.42
C SER A 80 20.48 2.40 5.29
N GLY A 81 20.36 3.04 4.13
CA GLY A 81 20.96 2.58 2.87
C GLY A 81 19.97 1.79 2.01
N ALA A 82 20.42 1.38 0.82
CA ALA A 82 19.59 0.66 -0.13
C ALA A 82 19.00 -0.61 0.49
N PRO A 83 17.70 -0.89 0.31
CA PRO A 83 17.04 -2.03 0.94
C PRO A 83 17.59 -3.37 0.43
N THR A 84 17.70 -4.34 1.34
CA THR A 84 18.17 -5.71 1.03
C THR A 84 17.18 -6.80 1.43
N ASP A 85 16.06 -6.43 2.05
CA ASP A 85 15.06 -7.38 2.53
C ASP A 85 14.36 -8.12 1.38
N THR A 86 14.14 -9.42 1.57
CA THR A 86 13.38 -10.24 0.63
C THR A 86 11.88 -10.10 0.93
N LEU A 87 11.26 -9.05 0.38
CA LEU A 87 9.81 -8.82 0.42
C LEU A 87 9.13 -9.31 -0.86
N ALA A 88 7.81 -9.24 -0.94
CA ALA A 88 7.08 -9.46 -2.19
C ALA A 88 7.30 -8.30 -3.17
N ASP A 89 7.16 -8.55 -4.47
CA ASP A 89 7.12 -7.48 -5.48
C ASP A 89 5.93 -6.55 -5.22
N GLY A 90 6.11 -5.26 -5.53
CA GLY A 90 5.21 -4.17 -5.14
C GLY A 90 5.53 -3.53 -3.78
N ALA A 91 6.48 -4.07 -3.01
CA ALA A 91 6.93 -3.42 -1.78
C ALA A 91 7.57 -2.05 -2.07
N LEU A 92 7.34 -1.10 -1.16
CA LEU A 92 7.93 0.23 -1.18
C LEU A 92 8.86 0.40 0.03
N ALA A 93 9.99 1.08 -0.16
CA ALA A 93 10.93 1.37 0.92
C ALA A 93 11.53 2.78 0.81
N VAL A 94 11.75 3.44 1.95
CA VAL A 94 12.41 4.74 2.06
C VAL A 94 13.80 4.53 2.65
N ASP A 95 14.83 4.82 1.86
CA ASP A 95 16.21 4.90 2.33
C ASP A 95 16.43 6.25 3.02
N THR A 96 16.54 6.20 4.33
CA THR A 96 16.68 7.40 5.18
C THR A 96 18.09 7.99 5.17
N THR A 97 19.10 7.22 4.76
CA THR A 97 20.49 7.65 4.69
C THR A 97 20.76 8.38 3.38
N ASN A 98 20.37 7.77 2.26
CA ASN A 98 20.59 8.35 0.93
C ASN A 98 19.42 9.22 0.45
N LYS A 99 18.29 9.23 1.17
CA LYS A 99 17.07 10.00 0.87
C LYS A 99 16.40 9.56 -0.45
N SER A 100 16.36 8.26 -0.68
CA SER A 100 15.83 7.65 -1.91
C SER A 100 14.59 6.80 -1.63
N LEU A 101 13.66 6.77 -2.58
CA LEU A 101 12.52 5.86 -2.58
C LEU A 101 12.86 4.64 -3.44
N TYR A 102 12.55 3.44 -2.97
CA TYR A 102 12.72 2.19 -3.71
C TYR A 102 11.39 1.48 -3.88
N PHE A 103 11.25 0.74 -4.97
CA PHE A 103 10.18 -0.23 -5.19
C PHE A 103 10.76 -1.60 -5.56
N ARG A 104 10.09 -2.67 -5.15
CA ARG A 104 10.51 -4.03 -5.47
C ARG A 104 9.78 -4.57 -6.71
N ALA A 105 10.52 -5.03 -7.70
CA ALA A 105 9.99 -5.65 -8.92
C ALA A 105 10.98 -6.71 -9.44
N ASP A 106 10.47 -7.77 -10.07
CA ASP A 106 11.26 -8.89 -10.59
C ASP A 106 12.24 -9.46 -9.56
N SER A 107 11.80 -9.50 -8.30
CA SER A 107 12.62 -9.90 -7.16
C SER A 107 13.84 -9.05 -6.82
N THR A 108 13.89 -7.82 -7.31
CA THR A 108 14.99 -6.87 -7.09
C THR A 108 14.48 -5.52 -6.58
N TRP A 109 15.30 -4.84 -5.79
CA TRP A 109 15.02 -3.47 -5.37
C TRP A 109 15.50 -2.49 -6.43
N ASN A 110 14.57 -1.66 -6.91
CA ASN A 110 14.82 -0.63 -7.90
C ASN A 110 14.67 0.73 -7.23
N GLU A 111 15.69 1.57 -7.36
CA GLU A 111 15.60 2.95 -6.92
C GLU A 111 14.65 3.71 -7.85
N SER A 112 13.74 4.50 -7.28
CA SER A 112 12.89 5.42 -8.01
C SER A 112 13.74 6.58 -8.52
N ASN A 113 14.44 6.34 -9.62
CA ASN A 113 15.11 7.38 -10.36
C ASN A 113 14.09 7.95 -11.35
N ILE A 114 13.40 9.04 -11.00
CA ILE A 114 12.72 9.86 -12.01
C ILE A 114 13.82 10.71 -12.63
N PRO A 115 14.35 10.36 -13.81
CA PRO A 115 15.39 11.16 -14.40
C PRO A 115 14.78 12.52 -14.71
N SER A 116 15.49 13.60 -14.42
CA SER A 116 15.22 14.90 -15.02
C SER A 116 15.52 14.76 -16.51
N THR A 117 14.57 14.21 -17.28
CA THR A 117 14.70 14.17 -18.72
C THR A 117 14.31 15.53 -19.26
N THR A 118 15.25 16.21 -19.91
CA THR A 118 14.90 17.26 -20.87
C THR A 118 14.34 16.53 -22.09
N ASN A 119 13.10 16.04 -22.01
CA ASN A 119 12.43 15.55 -23.21
C ASN A 119 12.32 16.73 -24.16
N ALA A 120 12.95 16.65 -25.34
CA ALA A 120 12.56 17.50 -26.44
C ALA A 120 11.05 17.31 -26.65
N ASP A 121 10.32 18.38 -26.91
CA ASP A 121 8.85 18.46 -27.00
C ASP A 121 8.22 17.71 -28.19
N GLY A 122 8.84 16.63 -28.67
CA GLY A 122 8.31 15.80 -29.75
C GLY A 122 8.63 16.30 -31.15
N GLY A 123 9.67 17.11 -31.34
CA GLY A 123 10.12 17.52 -32.68
C GLY A 123 10.87 16.42 -33.45
N ASN A 124 10.27 15.88 -34.52
CA ASN A 124 10.94 15.05 -35.54
C ASN A 124 11.77 15.89 -36.54
N ALA A 125 12.53 16.89 -36.08
CA ALA A 125 13.30 17.76 -36.97
C ALA A 125 14.79 17.38 -36.91
N SER A 126 15.29 16.81 -38.01
CA SER A 126 16.66 16.27 -38.13
C SER A 126 17.81 17.29 -38.08
N ASP A 127 17.61 18.58 -37.75
CA ASP A 127 18.68 19.58 -37.92
C ASP A 127 19.01 20.49 -36.71
N SER A 128 18.18 20.62 -35.66
CA SER A 128 18.62 21.26 -34.40
C SER A 128 17.58 21.23 -33.29
N VAL A 129 17.98 20.77 -32.10
CA VAL A 129 17.26 21.00 -30.84
C VAL A 129 17.90 22.22 -30.16
N HIS A 130 17.19 23.35 -30.10
CA HIS A 130 17.63 24.50 -29.31
C HIS A 130 17.25 24.29 -27.84
N TYR A 131 18.22 23.92 -27.00
CA TYR A 131 18.01 23.92 -25.55
C TYR A 131 18.30 25.32 -25.02
N LEU A 132 17.25 26.08 -24.68
CA LEU A 132 17.40 27.31 -23.91
C LEU A 132 17.69 26.93 -22.45
N ILE A 133 18.97 26.80 -22.12
CA ILE A 133 19.39 26.72 -20.71
C ILE A 133 19.27 28.12 -20.13
N SER A 134 18.14 28.44 -19.50
CA SER A 134 18.13 29.57 -18.57
C SER A 134 18.80 29.10 -17.29
N ALA A 135 20.14 29.12 -17.26
CA ALA A 135 20.88 29.04 -16.01
C ALA A 135 20.64 30.38 -15.31
N ASP A 136 19.76 30.41 -14.32
CA ASP A 136 19.59 31.54 -13.41
C ASP A 136 20.79 31.73 -12.46
N GLY A 137 21.87 30.98 -12.68
CA GLY A 137 23.14 31.10 -11.98
C GLY A 137 23.99 32.27 -12.48
N GLY A 138 23.62 33.49 -12.08
CA GLY A 138 24.54 34.60 -11.77
C GLY A 138 25.60 35.00 -12.81
N ALA A 139 25.42 36.19 -13.38
CA ALA A 139 26.41 37.06 -14.00
C ALA A 139 27.84 36.48 -14.22
N ASN A 140 28.19 36.16 -15.47
CA ASN A 140 29.58 36.02 -15.86
C ASN A 140 29.85 36.64 -17.25
N GLY A 141 30.64 37.71 -17.22
CA GLY A 141 31.61 38.03 -18.26
C GLY A 141 31.14 38.90 -19.41
N ALA A 142 31.45 40.19 -19.32
CA ALA A 142 31.57 41.05 -20.49
C ALA A 142 32.54 40.42 -21.51
N SER A 143 32.16 40.36 -22.79
CA SER A 143 33.11 40.20 -23.89
C SER A 143 33.34 41.56 -24.53
N LEU A 144 34.62 41.86 -24.75
CA LEU A 144 35.13 42.88 -25.67
C LEU A 144 34.57 42.70 -27.09
#